data_AF-A0A077NKX6-F1
#
_entry.id   AF-A0A077NKX6-F1
#
_cell.length_a   1.000
_cell.length_b   1.000
_cell.length_c   1.000
_cell.angle_alpha   90.00
_cell.angle_beta   90.00
_cell.angle_gamma   90.00
#
_symmetry.space_group_name_H-M   'P 1'
#
loop_
_entity.id
_entity.type
_entity.pdbx_description
1 polymer ?
#
loop_
_entity_poly.entity_id
_entity_poly.type
_entity_poly.pdbx_seq_one_letter_code
_entity_poly.pdbx_strand_id
1 'polypeptide(L)'
;MSLSQFSAESMINGAELPAITLKLLTSQIDGAARPGGIFTKEDLISIKLYVKHSLSLPFTLETVKSYIGYNDIDIAGLKPADITDLFKEIHNHALSWSGVEENVQQQSINLESAGKQITGTGEDIISIINEMPIIQRVKTKLGDLTEKQLAEITYTNDDKEISVELGNILNSMAKDIESQQVKTQQVKTAVSDFKRTLIGGTLSNGKKADGLQPQVNNKKKLMEDNNLSTTIKDLNKKITEKNNEIDQLKKDYDKYVGLSFSGAPGGIIGLAITGGIFGDKAEKARKRKNALIDEVSGLQDQVKGKSALQTSIQNLVLQFGDIDIRMLDAEVALNHLDFMWSNMLTQINTSKDKFAEINDALKLTSFVTAFKQVISPWKEVQGSAAQLVKTFDEALAEYKKLNS
;
A
#
# COMPACT_ATOMS: atom_id res chain seq x y z
N MET A 1 16.00 0.85 -42.40
CA MET A 1 15.83 2.32 -42.48
C MET A 1 16.24 2.93 -41.15
N SER A 2 16.75 4.15 -41.20
CA SER A 2 17.60 4.87 -40.24
C SER A 2 17.16 4.93 -38.78
N LEU A 3 18.14 4.79 -37.88
CA LEU A 3 18.17 5.33 -36.52
C LEU A 3 18.18 6.86 -36.57
N SER A 4 17.02 7.52 -36.47
CA SER A 4 16.94 8.97 -36.23
C SER A 4 15.49 9.41 -36.02
N GLN A 5 14.99 9.38 -34.78
CA GLN A 5 14.00 10.35 -34.24
C GLN A 5 13.68 10.02 -32.78
N PHE A 6 14.59 10.40 -31.88
CA PHE A 6 14.27 10.71 -30.49
C PHE A 6 14.56 12.19 -30.30
N SER A 7 13.52 13.04 -30.30
CA SER A 7 13.45 14.27 -29.49
C SER A 7 12.11 14.97 -29.81
N ALA A 8 11.20 14.93 -28.85
CA ALA A 8 10.24 16.00 -28.56
C ALA A 8 9.60 15.69 -27.21
N GLU A 9 10.11 16.30 -26.13
CA GLU A 9 9.37 16.41 -24.87
C GLU A 9 8.09 17.22 -25.16
N SER A 10 6.94 16.55 -25.19
CA SER A 10 5.66 17.25 -25.20
C SER A 10 5.33 17.64 -23.76
N MET A 11 5.27 18.95 -23.50
CA MET A 11 4.81 19.46 -22.22
C MET A 11 3.32 19.12 -22.05
N ILE A 12 3.01 18.26 -21.08
CA ILE A 12 1.64 17.87 -20.74
C ILE A 12 0.93 19.08 -20.10
N ASN A 13 -0.20 19.49 -20.67
CA ASN A 13 -1.05 20.55 -20.14
C ASN A 13 -1.68 20.10 -18.81
N GLY A 14 -1.62 20.94 -17.76
CA GLY A 14 -2.09 20.61 -16.41
C GLY A 14 -3.57 20.21 -16.31
N ALA A 15 -4.39 20.58 -17.30
CA ALA A 15 -5.80 20.16 -17.37
C ALA A 15 -6.00 18.72 -17.87
N GLU A 16 -5.01 18.13 -18.55
CA GLU A 16 -5.07 16.78 -19.11
C GLU A 16 -4.41 15.74 -18.20
N LEU A 17 -3.71 16.20 -17.15
CA LEU A 17 -2.96 15.35 -16.22
C LEU A 17 -3.81 14.24 -15.59
N PRO A 18 -5.05 14.46 -15.11
CA PRO A 18 -5.85 13.38 -14.53
C PRO A 18 -6.24 12.31 -15.54
N ALA A 19 -6.54 12.70 -16.77
CA ALA A 19 -6.91 11.78 -17.85
C ALA A 19 -5.69 10.99 -18.36
N ILE A 20 -4.51 11.62 -18.41
CA ILE A 20 -3.25 10.97 -18.79
C ILE A 20 -2.79 10.03 -17.69
N THR A 21 -2.89 10.42 -16.41
CA THR A 21 -2.60 9.54 -15.27
C THR A 21 -3.55 8.34 -15.24
N LEU A 22 -4.84 8.54 -15.46
CA LEU A 22 -5.80 7.43 -15.56
C LEU A 22 -5.49 6.52 -16.75
N LYS A 23 -5.10 7.08 -17.91
CA LYS A 23 -4.66 6.29 -19.07
C LYS A 23 -3.35 5.55 -18.83
N LEU A 24 -2.44 6.10 -18.01
CA LEU A 24 -1.21 5.46 -17.57
C LEU A 24 -1.50 4.26 -16.66
N LEU A 25 -2.42 4.45 -15.70
CA LEU A 25 -2.85 3.43 -14.73
C LEU A 25 -3.71 2.33 -15.37
N THR A 26 -4.38 2.63 -16.49
CA THR A 26 -5.25 1.68 -17.22
C THR A 26 -4.61 1.11 -18.49
N SER A 27 -3.33 1.37 -18.73
CA SER A 27 -2.54 0.87 -19.88
C SER A 27 -3.11 1.22 -21.26
N GLN A 28 -3.70 2.41 -21.43
CA GLN A 28 -4.35 2.85 -22.69
C GLN A 28 -3.47 3.76 -23.58
N ILE A 29 -2.14 3.74 -23.43
CA ILE A 29 -1.22 4.57 -24.23
C ILE A 29 -0.30 3.67 -25.09
N ASP A 30 -0.39 3.81 -26.41
CA ASP A 30 0.52 3.14 -27.34
C ASP A 30 1.96 3.68 -27.19
N GLY A 31 2.92 2.76 -27.02
CA GLY A 31 4.36 3.05 -27.02
C GLY A 31 5.04 3.25 -25.67
N ALA A 32 4.28 3.29 -24.56
CA ALA A 32 4.83 3.35 -23.19
C ALA A 32 4.08 2.45 -22.17
N ALA A 33 3.14 1.62 -22.65
CA ALA A 33 2.36 0.73 -21.80
C ALA A 33 3.16 -0.52 -21.43
N ARG A 34 3.39 -0.71 -20.12
CA ARG A 34 3.67 -2.04 -19.56
C ARG A 34 2.53 -2.98 -20.02
N PRO A 35 2.81 -4.23 -20.44
CA PRO A 35 1.75 -5.21 -20.65
C PRO A 35 0.95 -5.32 -19.35
N GLY A 36 -0.35 -5.00 -19.39
CA GLY A 36 -1.19 -5.09 -18.21
C GLY A 36 -1.19 -6.52 -17.65
N GLY A 37 -1.01 -6.67 -16.34
CA GLY A 37 -1.13 -7.95 -15.64
C GLY A 37 0.15 -8.76 -15.43
N ILE A 38 1.34 -8.24 -15.77
CA ILE A 38 2.63 -8.90 -15.50
C ILE A 38 3.26 -8.30 -14.23
N PHE A 39 3.64 -9.16 -13.27
CA PHE A 39 4.44 -8.75 -12.11
C PHE A 39 5.91 -8.54 -12.50
N THR A 40 6.42 -7.34 -12.24
CA THR A 40 7.76 -6.90 -12.64
C THR A 40 8.70 -6.72 -11.46
N LYS A 41 9.99 -6.47 -11.73
CA LYS A 41 10.98 -6.23 -10.67
C LYS A 41 10.68 -4.92 -9.93
N GLU A 42 10.20 -3.90 -10.64
CA GLU A 42 9.78 -2.63 -10.07
C GLU A 42 8.59 -2.82 -9.13
N ASP A 43 7.66 -3.72 -9.45
CA ASP A 43 6.52 -4.04 -8.59
C ASP A 43 7.00 -4.63 -7.25
N LEU A 44 7.95 -5.57 -7.26
CA LEU A 44 8.52 -6.09 -6.01
C LEU A 44 9.27 -5.00 -5.24
N ILE A 45 10.05 -4.16 -5.91
CA ILE A 45 10.75 -3.04 -5.28
C ILE A 45 9.75 -2.09 -4.61
N SER A 46 8.64 -1.75 -5.25
CA SER A 46 7.58 -0.91 -4.68
C SER A 46 7.02 -1.50 -3.38
N ILE A 47 6.73 -2.81 -3.35
CA ILE A 47 6.28 -3.48 -2.13
C ILE A 47 7.36 -3.39 -1.04
N LYS A 48 8.64 -3.64 -1.38
CA LYS A 48 9.74 -3.56 -0.41
C LYS A 48 10.00 -2.14 0.09
N LEU A 49 9.77 -1.12 -0.73
CA LEU A 49 9.86 0.29 -0.34
C LEU A 49 8.72 0.67 0.61
N TYR A 50 7.50 0.20 0.34
CA TYR A 50 6.37 0.32 1.27
C TYR A 50 6.68 -0.34 2.62
N VAL A 51 7.17 -1.59 2.60
CA VAL A 51 7.52 -2.34 3.82
C VAL A 51 8.62 -1.63 4.60
N LYS A 52 9.72 -1.22 3.95
CA LYS A 52 10.82 -0.51 4.61
C LYS A 52 10.35 0.76 5.30
N HIS A 53 9.57 1.58 4.60
CA HIS A 53 9.05 2.82 5.17
C HIS A 53 8.10 2.54 6.33
N SER A 54 7.17 1.60 6.16
CA SER A 54 6.21 1.19 7.19
C SER A 54 6.88 0.66 8.46
N LEU A 55 7.97 -0.09 8.32
CA LEU A 55 8.77 -0.56 9.46
C LEU A 55 9.53 0.57 10.17
N SER A 56 9.80 1.68 9.49
CA SER A 56 10.44 2.86 10.10
C SER A 56 9.46 3.78 10.85
N LEU A 57 8.15 3.57 10.71
CA LEU A 57 7.15 4.34 11.43
C LEU A 57 7.20 4.04 12.94
N PRO A 58 7.05 5.06 13.80
CA PRO A 58 6.97 4.86 15.24
C PRO A 58 5.66 4.18 15.63
N PHE A 59 5.70 3.27 16.59
CA PHE A 59 4.52 2.48 17.00
C PHE A 59 4.22 2.55 18.50
N THR A 60 5.00 3.32 19.27
CA THR A 60 4.70 3.63 20.68
C THR A 60 4.16 5.04 20.82
N LEU A 61 3.26 5.26 21.78
CA LEU A 61 2.58 6.55 21.95
C LEU A 61 3.55 7.73 22.09
N GLU A 62 4.62 7.57 22.88
CA GLU A 62 5.60 8.63 23.10
C GLU A 62 6.43 8.93 21.84
N THR A 63 6.86 7.90 21.11
CA THR A 63 7.55 8.09 19.83
C THR A 63 6.64 8.69 18.76
N VAL A 64 5.35 8.36 18.78
CA VAL A 64 4.35 8.91 17.86
C VAL A 64 4.09 10.38 18.16
N LYS A 65 3.92 10.77 19.43
CA LYS A 65 3.82 12.19 19.83
C LYS A 65 5.02 13.00 19.35
N SER A 66 6.23 12.47 19.53
CA SER A 66 7.45 13.10 19.04
C SER A 66 7.48 13.23 17.52
N TYR A 67 6.95 12.24 16.80
CA TYR A 67 6.91 12.23 15.34
C TYR A 67 5.88 13.19 14.75
N ILE A 68 4.67 13.22 15.31
CA ILE A 68 3.58 14.09 14.83
C ILE A 68 3.73 15.55 15.30
N GLY A 69 4.55 15.80 16.32
CA GLY A 69 4.89 17.15 16.80
C GLY A 69 3.85 17.78 17.74
N TYR A 70 2.89 17.01 18.26
CA TYR A 70 1.90 17.49 19.22
C TYR A 70 1.49 16.41 20.23
N ASN A 71 1.09 16.87 21.43
CA ASN A 71 0.66 16.02 22.53
C ASN A 71 -0.86 15.79 22.58
N ASP A 72 -1.63 16.70 22.00
CA ASP A 72 -3.08 16.61 21.88
C ASP A 72 -3.57 17.51 20.74
N ILE A 73 -4.76 17.20 20.22
CA ILE A 73 -5.46 17.99 19.22
C ILE A 73 -6.97 17.79 19.37
N ASP A 74 -7.72 18.88 19.23
CA ASP A 74 -9.18 18.87 19.27
C ASP A 74 -9.80 18.50 17.91
N ILE A 75 -9.27 17.43 17.30
CA ILE A 75 -9.77 16.85 16.05
C ILE A 75 -9.82 15.34 16.24
N ALA A 76 -11.03 14.79 16.33
CA ALA A 76 -11.23 13.34 16.44
C ALA A 76 -10.62 12.62 15.23
N GLY A 77 -9.93 11.50 15.47
CA GLY A 77 -9.21 10.75 14.43
C GLY A 77 -7.76 11.19 14.21
N LEU A 78 -7.39 12.39 14.71
CA LEU A 78 -6.01 12.90 14.71
C LEU A 78 -5.39 12.89 16.11
N LYS A 79 -6.05 12.34 17.12
CA LYS A 79 -5.42 12.24 18.44
C LYS A 79 -4.17 11.35 18.35
N PRO A 80 -3.14 11.60 19.17
CA PRO A 80 -1.92 10.78 19.11
C PRO A 80 -2.18 9.27 19.28
N ALA A 81 -3.20 8.89 20.07
CA ALA A 81 -3.64 7.50 20.20
C ALA A 81 -4.17 6.93 18.86
N ASP A 82 -5.06 7.66 18.18
CA ASP A 82 -5.64 7.25 16.90
C ASP A 82 -4.57 7.10 15.79
N ILE A 83 -3.51 7.90 15.83
CA ILE A 83 -2.36 7.80 14.92
C ILE A 83 -1.48 6.62 15.30
N THR A 84 -1.25 6.42 16.61
CA THR A 84 -0.45 5.30 17.13
C THR A 84 -1.07 3.96 16.72
N ASP A 85 -2.38 3.82 16.82
CA ASP A 85 -3.06 2.57 16.48
C ASP A 85 -2.96 2.29 14.98
N LEU A 86 -3.18 3.31 14.12
CA LEU A 86 -2.95 3.16 12.68
C LEU A 86 -1.50 2.77 12.36
N PHE A 87 -0.50 3.42 12.97
CA PHE A 87 0.90 3.12 12.71
C PHE A 87 1.28 1.71 13.19
N LYS A 88 0.71 1.22 14.29
CA LYS A 88 0.87 -0.19 14.71
C LYS A 88 0.29 -1.15 13.68
N GLU A 89 -0.89 -0.87 13.14
CA GLU A 89 -1.50 -1.71 12.10
C GLU A 89 -0.63 -1.74 10.83
N ILE A 90 -0.15 -0.58 10.37
CA ILE A 90 0.77 -0.49 9.23
C ILE A 90 2.08 -1.26 9.50
N HIS A 91 2.64 -1.13 10.71
CA HIS A 91 3.86 -1.82 11.09
C HIS A 91 3.67 -3.34 11.12
N ASN A 92 2.58 -3.83 11.73
CA ASN A 92 2.24 -5.26 11.78
C ASN A 92 2.00 -5.83 10.38
N HIS A 93 1.32 -5.08 9.52
CA HIS A 93 1.13 -5.45 8.12
C HIS A 93 2.48 -5.57 7.40
N ALA A 94 3.38 -4.59 7.56
CA ALA A 94 4.71 -4.65 6.96
C ALA A 94 5.56 -5.84 7.46
N LEU A 95 5.46 -6.21 8.75
CA LEU A 95 6.14 -7.39 9.30
C LEU A 95 5.68 -8.69 8.63
N SER A 96 4.38 -8.79 8.32
CA SER A 96 3.80 -9.98 7.70
C SER A 96 4.28 -10.24 6.26
N TRP A 97 4.80 -9.21 5.58
CA TRP A 97 5.27 -9.33 4.21
C TRP A 97 6.38 -10.38 4.06
N SER A 98 7.29 -10.48 5.02
CA SER A 98 8.42 -11.42 4.96
C SER A 98 7.97 -12.87 4.71
N GLY A 99 6.94 -13.33 5.44
CA GLY A 99 6.36 -14.67 5.25
C GLY A 99 5.60 -14.81 3.93
N VAL A 100 4.94 -13.75 3.45
CA VAL A 100 4.29 -13.75 2.13
C VAL A 100 5.34 -13.87 1.02
N GLU A 101 6.42 -13.09 1.12
CA GLU A 101 7.53 -13.05 0.16
C GLU A 101 8.21 -14.42 0.04
N GLU A 102 8.53 -15.05 1.18
CA GLU A 102 9.13 -16.38 1.24
C GLU A 102 8.22 -17.45 0.63
N ASN A 103 6.92 -17.44 0.98
CA ASN A 103 5.95 -18.38 0.43
C ASN A 103 5.81 -18.25 -1.09
N VAL A 104 5.79 -17.02 -1.61
CA VAL A 104 5.72 -16.74 -3.05
C VAL A 104 6.98 -17.26 -3.76
N GLN A 105 8.17 -16.99 -3.22
CA GLN A 105 9.42 -17.46 -3.81
C GLN A 105 9.51 -18.99 -3.81
N GLN A 106 9.31 -19.60 -2.65
CA GLN A 106 9.46 -21.05 -2.49
C GLN A 106 8.46 -21.81 -3.35
N GLN A 107 7.20 -21.36 -3.39
CA GLN A 107 6.20 -22.04 -4.21
C GLN A 107 6.43 -21.81 -5.71
N SER A 108 7.00 -20.67 -6.12
CA SER A 108 7.39 -20.46 -7.52
C SER A 108 8.48 -21.44 -7.94
N ILE A 109 9.49 -21.67 -7.11
CA ILE A 109 10.53 -22.70 -7.36
C ILE A 109 9.91 -24.09 -7.46
N ASN A 110 9.00 -24.42 -6.53
CA ASN A 110 8.31 -25.72 -6.52
C ASN A 110 7.48 -25.92 -7.80
N LEU A 111 6.73 -24.90 -8.24
CA LEU A 111 5.91 -24.96 -9.46
C LEU A 111 6.75 -25.06 -10.73
N GLU A 112 7.90 -24.39 -10.79
CA GLU A 112 8.82 -24.54 -11.91
C GLU A 112 9.34 -25.99 -12.00
N SER A 113 9.75 -26.56 -10.86
CA SER A 113 10.23 -27.94 -10.79
C SER A 113 9.13 -28.95 -11.13
N ALA A 114 7.95 -28.82 -10.52
CA ALA A 114 6.80 -29.68 -10.77
C ALA A 114 6.35 -29.58 -12.24
N GLY A 115 6.31 -28.36 -12.79
CA GLY A 115 5.98 -28.13 -14.19
C GLY A 115 6.93 -28.85 -15.15
N LYS A 116 8.25 -28.78 -14.91
CA LYS A 116 9.26 -29.51 -15.68
C LYS A 116 9.05 -31.03 -15.60
N GLN A 117 8.85 -31.55 -14.40
CA GLN A 117 8.69 -32.99 -14.18
C GLN A 117 7.40 -33.53 -14.82
N ILE A 118 6.27 -32.84 -14.61
CA ILE A 118 4.96 -33.25 -15.15
C ILE A 118 4.95 -33.16 -16.67
N THR A 119 5.47 -32.07 -17.25
CA THR A 119 5.51 -31.90 -18.71
C THR A 119 6.47 -32.88 -19.37
N GLY A 120 7.70 -33.03 -18.84
CA GLY A 120 8.69 -33.96 -19.38
C GLY A 120 8.21 -35.41 -19.36
N THR A 121 7.85 -35.92 -18.18
CA THR A 121 7.32 -37.30 -18.07
C THR A 121 6.04 -37.48 -18.87
N GLY A 122 5.17 -36.47 -18.90
CA GLY A 122 3.93 -36.52 -19.67
C GLY A 122 4.15 -36.66 -21.17
N GLU A 123 5.09 -35.90 -21.72
CA GLU A 123 5.49 -35.95 -23.12
C GLU A 123 6.12 -37.31 -23.48
N ASP A 124 6.95 -37.86 -22.59
CA ASP A 124 7.55 -39.19 -22.77
C ASP A 124 6.47 -40.27 -22.85
N ILE A 125 5.50 -40.27 -21.92
CA ILE A 125 4.37 -41.22 -21.93
C ILE A 125 3.60 -41.13 -23.25
N ILE A 126 3.31 -39.91 -23.70
CA ILE A 126 2.61 -39.69 -24.97
C ILE A 126 3.43 -40.17 -26.16
N SER A 127 4.75 -39.95 -26.15
CA SER A 127 5.65 -40.37 -27.23
C SER A 127 5.65 -41.89 -27.37
N ILE A 128 5.89 -42.62 -26.27
CA ILE A 128 5.95 -44.10 -26.31
C ILE A 128 4.61 -44.69 -26.76
N ILE A 129 3.48 -44.16 -26.31
CA ILE A 129 2.18 -44.64 -26.78
C ILE A 129 2.00 -44.36 -28.27
N ASN A 130 2.45 -43.21 -28.78
CA ASN A 130 2.31 -42.86 -30.20
C ASN A 130 3.19 -43.71 -31.14
N GLU A 131 4.28 -44.27 -30.65
CA GLU A 131 5.11 -45.24 -31.39
C GLU A 131 4.38 -46.57 -31.64
N MET A 132 3.36 -46.89 -30.84
CA MET A 132 2.54 -48.08 -31.06
C MET A 132 1.70 -47.97 -32.35
N PRO A 133 1.53 -49.07 -33.11
CA PRO A 133 0.67 -49.10 -34.28
C PRO A 133 -0.75 -48.60 -33.96
N ILE A 134 -1.34 -47.79 -34.85
CA ILE A 134 -2.66 -47.19 -34.61
C ILE A 134 -3.75 -48.24 -34.33
N ILE A 135 -3.67 -49.39 -35.01
CA ILE A 135 -4.60 -50.52 -34.82
C ILE A 135 -4.52 -51.07 -33.38
N GLN A 136 -3.33 -51.04 -32.76
CA GLN A 136 -3.15 -51.42 -31.36
C GLN A 136 -3.71 -50.33 -30.44
N ARG A 137 -3.38 -49.05 -30.68
CA ARG A 137 -3.85 -47.93 -29.87
C ARG A 137 -5.37 -47.80 -29.78
N VAL A 138 -6.11 -48.07 -30.86
CA VAL A 138 -7.58 -48.00 -30.86
C VAL A 138 -8.23 -49.19 -30.15
N LYS A 139 -7.53 -50.33 -30.02
CA LYS A 139 -8.05 -51.56 -29.42
C LYS A 139 -7.68 -51.70 -27.95
N THR A 140 -6.47 -51.31 -27.57
CA THR A 140 -5.93 -51.41 -26.21
C THR A 140 -6.52 -50.34 -25.30
N LYS A 141 -6.90 -50.71 -24.07
CA LYS A 141 -7.27 -49.76 -23.02
C LYS A 141 -6.05 -49.41 -22.17
N LEU A 142 -6.12 -48.31 -21.42
CA LEU A 142 -5.07 -47.86 -20.52
C LEU A 142 -4.69 -48.95 -19.50
N GLY A 143 -5.68 -49.56 -18.84
CA GLY A 143 -5.43 -50.61 -17.85
C GLY A 143 -4.91 -51.93 -18.43
N ASP A 144 -4.90 -52.08 -19.75
CA ASP A 144 -4.35 -53.26 -20.42
C ASP A 144 -2.84 -53.12 -20.73
N LEU A 145 -2.23 -51.96 -20.45
CA LEU A 145 -0.80 -51.74 -20.66
C LEU A 145 0.01 -52.52 -19.62
N THR A 146 0.91 -53.37 -20.09
CA THR A 146 1.81 -54.13 -19.22
C THR A 146 3.00 -53.28 -18.77
N GLU A 147 3.50 -53.50 -17.56
CA GLU A 147 4.65 -52.78 -16.97
C GLU A 147 5.90 -52.77 -17.88
N LYS A 148 6.07 -53.81 -18.72
CA LYS A 148 7.19 -53.92 -19.65
C LYS A 148 7.13 -52.96 -20.84
N GLN A 149 5.96 -52.44 -21.21
CA GLN A 149 5.78 -51.60 -22.40
C GLN A 149 6.21 -50.14 -22.18
N LEU A 150 6.45 -49.74 -20.93
CA LEU A 150 6.81 -48.38 -20.52
C LEU A 150 8.00 -48.36 -19.54
N ALA A 151 8.78 -49.45 -19.51
CA ALA A 151 9.78 -49.73 -18.48
C ALA A 151 10.96 -48.73 -18.37
N GLU A 152 11.06 -47.77 -19.29
CA GLU A 152 12.11 -46.74 -19.30
C GLU A 152 11.63 -45.38 -18.76
N ILE A 153 10.32 -45.18 -18.56
CA ILE A 153 9.81 -43.92 -18.01
C ILE A 153 9.85 -43.97 -16.49
N THR A 154 10.39 -42.91 -15.89
CA THR A 154 10.36 -42.71 -14.44
C THR A 154 9.72 -41.38 -14.10
N TYR A 155 9.05 -41.33 -12.95
CA TYR A 155 8.52 -40.10 -12.37
C TYR A 155 9.04 -39.95 -10.95
N THR A 156 9.65 -38.81 -10.66
CA THR A 156 10.06 -38.46 -9.29
C THR A 156 9.01 -37.53 -8.71
N ASN A 157 8.35 -37.95 -7.62
CA ASN A 157 7.32 -37.13 -6.98
C ASN A 157 7.90 -36.01 -6.09
N ASP A 158 7.04 -35.17 -5.53
CA ASP A 158 7.40 -34.09 -4.58
C ASP A 158 8.28 -34.61 -3.40
N ASP A 159 8.05 -35.86 -2.96
CA ASP A 159 8.77 -36.53 -1.85
C ASP A 159 10.09 -37.20 -2.28
N LYS A 160 10.49 -37.02 -3.55
CA LYS A 160 11.69 -37.61 -4.17
C LYS A 160 11.65 -39.14 -4.31
N GLU A 161 10.47 -39.73 -4.28
CA GLU A 161 10.25 -41.14 -4.57
C GLU A 161 10.11 -41.35 -6.08
N ILE A 162 10.64 -42.48 -6.57
CA ILE A 162 10.66 -42.81 -7.99
C ILE A 162 9.59 -43.86 -8.30
N SER A 163 8.66 -43.52 -9.19
CA SER A 163 7.67 -44.44 -9.77
C SER A 163 8.13 -44.90 -11.16
N VAL A 164 8.01 -46.21 -11.43
CA VAL A 164 8.46 -46.84 -12.69
C VAL A 164 7.34 -47.54 -13.47
N GLU A 165 6.23 -47.88 -12.81
CA GLU A 165 5.05 -48.47 -13.46
C GLU A 165 4.08 -47.37 -13.88
N LEU A 166 3.47 -47.43 -15.07
CA LEU A 166 2.58 -46.38 -15.56
C LEU A 166 1.45 -46.05 -14.58
N GLY A 167 0.79 -47.06 -14.02
CA GLY A 167 -0.27 -46.84 -13.04
C GLY A 167 0.22 -46.08 -11.82
N ASN A 168 1.41 -46.42 -11.30
CA ASN A 168 2.03 -45.73 -10.17
C ASN A 168 2.49 -44.33 -10.55
N ILE A 169 3.01 -44.12 -11.76
CA ILE A 169 3.39 -42.80 -12.28
C ILE A 169 2.16 -41.89 -12.36
N LEU A 170 1.06 -42.37 -12.96
CA LEU A 170 -0.17 -41.58 -13.08
C LEU A 170 -0.77 -41.26 -11.71
N ASN A 171 -0.76 -42.23 -10.78
CA ASN A 171 -1.23 -42.00 -9.41
C ASN A 171 -0.34 -40.99 -8.66
N SER A 172 0.98 -41.07 -8.78
CA SER A 172 1.90 -40.10 -8.18
C SER A 172 1.71 -38.71 -8.78
N MET A 173 1.58 -38.61 -10.11
CA MET A 173 1.33 -37.34 -10.78
C MET A 173 0.01 -36.70 -10.37
N ALA A 174 -1.06 -37.49 -10.22
CA ALA A 174 -2.35 -37.00 -9.72
C ALA A 174 -2.24 -36.42 -8.31
N LYS A 175 -1.52 -37.11 -7.41
CA LYS A 175 -1.25 -36.64 -6.04
C LYS A 175 -0.42 -35.36 -6.03
N ASP A 176 0.61 -35.27 -6.87
CA ASP A 176 1.44 -34.08 -6.96
C ASP A 176 0.66 -32.89 -7.50
N ILE A 177 -0.17 -33.07 -8.53
CA ILE A 177 -1.06 -32.01 -9.04
C ILE A 177 -1.99 -31.51 -7.94
N GLU A 178 -2.57 -32.41 -7.13
CA GLU A 178 -3.42 -32.03 -6.00
C GLU A 178 -2.65 -31.31 -4.87
N SER A 179 -1.47 -31.82 -4.52
CA SER A 179 -0.55 -31.19 -3.56
C SER A 179 -0.20 -29.76 -3.98
N GLN A 180 0.21 -29.59 -5.24
CA GLN A 180 0.57 -28.29 -5.80
C GLN A 180 -0.63 -27.35 -5.88
N GLN A 181 -1.84 -27.86 -6.14
CA GLN A 181 -3.08 -27.08 -6.10
C GLN A 181 -3.33 -26.49 -4.71
N VAL A 182 -3.22 -27.31 -3.65
CA VAL A 182 -3.42 -26.88 -2.26
C VAL A 182 -2.37 -25.85 -1.86
N LYS A 183 -1.09 -26.12 -2.13
CA LYS A 183 0.02 -25.20 -1.82
C LYS A 183 -0.14 -23.86 -2.54
N THR A 184 -0.49 -23.88 -3.83
CA THR A 184 -0.73 -22.67 -4.64
C THR A 184 -1.92 -21.87 -4.11
N GLN A 185 -3.00 -22.55 -3.71
CA GLN A 185 -4.17 -21.90 -3.10
C GLN A 185 -3.79 -21.18 -1.79
N GLN A 186 -2.94 -21.78 -0.96
CA GLN A 186 -2.46 -21.15 0.28
C GLN A 186 -1.66 -19.88 -0.01
N VAL A 187 -0.73 -19.92 -0.97
CA VAL A 187 0.05 -18.74 -1.37
C VAL A 187 -0.85 -17.65 -1.93
N LYS A 188 -1.77 -18.00 -2.83
CA LYS A 188 -2.75 -17.06 -3.38
C LYS A 188 -3.59 -16.40 -2.29
N THR A 189 -4.02 -17.18 -1.30
CA THR A 189 -4.76 -16.67 -0.14
C THR A 189 -3.93 -15.68 0.67
N ALA A 190 -2.66 -15.99 0.96
CA ALA A 190 -1.76 -15.11 1.69
C ALA A 190 -1.54 -13.77 0.96
N VAL A 191 -1.30 -13.82 -0.36
CA VAL A 191 -1.17 -12.61 -1.22
C VAL A 191 -2.46 -11.79 -1.22
N SER A 192 -3.60 -12.44 -1.43
CA SER A 192 -4.92 -11.80 -1.41
C SER A 192 -5.22 -11.12 -0.07
N ASP A 193 -4.92 -11.77 1.06
CA ASP A 193 -5.19 -11.22 2.39
C ASP A 193 -4.25 -10.08 2.76
N PHE A 194 -2.97 -10.16 2.35
CA PHE A 194 -2.04 -9.03 2.46
C PHE A 194 -2.59 -7.82 1.67
N LYS A 195 -2.97 -8.03 0.40
CA LYS A 195 -3.59 -6.98 -0.41
C LYS A 195 -4.84 -6.39 0.25
N ARG A 196 -5.77 -7.23 0.71
CA ARG A 196 -7.04 -6.77 1.31
C ARG A 196 -6.84 -6.07 2.65
N THR A 197 -5.77 -6.38 3.38
CA THR A 197 -5.42 -5.61 4.58
C THR A 197 -5.00 -4.18 4.19
N LEU A 198 -4.28 -4.02 3.08
CA LEU A 198 -3.88 -2.72 2.55
C LEU A 198 -5.06 -1.90 2.01
N ILE A 199 -5.87 -2.48 1.11
CA ILE A 199 -6.90 -1.74 0.34
C ILE A 199 -8.31 -1.85 0.91
N GLY A 200 -8.54 -2.82 1.80
CA GLY A 200 -9.85 -3.16 2.35
C GLY A 200 -10.52 -4.34 1.63
N GLY A 201 -11.52 -4.93 2.30
CA GLY A 201 -12.29 -6.06 1.77
C GLY A 201 -12.59 -7.14 2.80
N THR A 202 -12.88 -8.36 2.34
CA THR A 202 -13.11 -9.52 3.22
C THR A 202 -11.93 -10.48 3.13
N LEU A 203 -11.26 -10.70 4.27
CA LEU A 203 -10.14 -11.63 4.39
C LEU A 203 -10.63 -13.08 4.29
N SER A 204 -9.69 -14.01 4.05
CA SER A 204 -9.99 -15.45 3.93
C SER A 204 -10.65 -16.06 5.17
N ASN A 205 -10.39 -15.49 6.35
CA ASN A 205 -11.01 -15.90 7.62
C ASN A 205 -12.43 -15.31 7.84
N GLY A 206 -12.97 -14.59 6.85
CA GLY A 206 -14.29 -13.95 6.91
C GLY A 206 -14.33 -12.60 7.63
N LYS A 207 -13.22 -12.13 8.22
CA LYS A 207 -13.16 -10.80 8.83
C LYS A 207 -13.14 -9.72 7.75
N LYS A 208 -13.82 -8.61 8.01
CA LYS A 208 -13.72 -7.39 7.20
C LYS A 208 -12.48 -6.62 7.61
N ALA A 209 -11.70 -6.18 6.63
CA ALA A 209 -10.62 -5.23 6.79
C ALA A 209 -11.07 -3.89 6.20
N ASP A 210 -10.94 -2.81 6.98
CA ASP A 210 -11.33 -1.47 6.55
C ASP A 210 -10.33 -0.85 5.55
N GLY A 211 -9.14 -1.45 5.42
CA GLY A 211 -8.06 -1.00 4.54
C GLY A 211 -7.18 0.06 5.20
N LEU A 212 -5.87 -0.15 5.18
CA LEU A 212 -4.90 0.82 5.70
C LEU A 212 -4.85 2.11 4.85
N GLN A 213 -4.91 1.97 3.52
CA GLN A 213 -4.84 3.11 2.60
C GLN A 213 -6.06 4.04 2.70
N PRO A 214 -7.32 3.54 2.74
CA PRO A 214 -8.47 4.38 3.07
C PRO A 214 -8.33 5.09 4.43
N GLN A 215 -7.78 4.43 5.45
CA GLN A 215 -7.55 5.06 6.76
C GLN A 215 -6.50 6.18 6.71
N VAL A 216 -5.39 5.97 6.01
CA VAL A 216 -4.37 7.01 5.76
C VAL A 216 -4.99 8.20 5.06
N ASN A 217 -5.76 7.95 3.99
CA ASN A 217 -6.43 9.00 3.23
C ASN A 217 -7.48 9.76 4.04
N ASN A 218 -8.25 9.07 4.88
CA ASN A 218 -9.21 9.72 5.77
C ASN A 218 -8.52 10.64 6.78
N LYS A 219 -7.41 10.20 7.39
CA LYS A 219 -6.65 11.04 8.33
C LYS A 219 -5.98 12.22 7.62
N LYS A 220 -5.41 12.02 6.44
CA LYS A 220 -4.87 13.11 5.60
C LYS A 220 -5.94 14.15 5.28
N LYS A 221 -7.14 13.71 4.88
CA LYS A 221 -8.28 14.60 4.66
C LYS A 221 -8.68 15.39 5.91
N LEU A 222 -8.74 14.75 7.08
CA LEU A 222 -9.00 15.46 8.34
C LEU A 222 -7.95 16.52 8.66
N MET A 223 -6.68 16.27 8.30
CA MET A 223 -5.61 17.25 8.46
C MET A 223 -5.77 18.42 7.49
N GLU A 224 -6.23 18.18 6.26
CA GLU A 224 -6.47 19.23 5.25
C GLU A 224 -7.72 20.07 5.57
N ASP A 225 -8.80 19.44 6.05
CA ASP A 225 -10.11 20.06 6.29
C ASP A 225 -10.22 20.82 7.63
N ASN A 226 -9.10 21.11 8.31
CA ASN A 226 -9.11 21.73 9.63
C ASN A 226 -9.33 23.26 9.62
N ASN A 227 -9.82 23.82 10.73
CA ASN A 227 -10.14 25.25 10.86
C ASN A 227 -9.05 26.09 11.57
N LEU A 228 -7.84 25.57 11.75
CA LEU A 228 -6.79 26.26 12.52
C LEU A 228 -6.33 27.54 11.84
N SER A 229 -6.15 27.53 10.51
CA SER A 229 -5.77 28.72 9.74
C SER A 229 -6.80 29.86 9.91
N THR A 230 -8.10 29.53 9.82
CA THR A 230 -9.19 30.48 10.06
C THR A 230 -9.17 31.00 11.50
N THR A 231 -8.99 30.10 12.47
CA THR A 231 -8.94 30.47 13.89
C THR A 231 -7.76 31.40 14.20
N ILE A 232 -6.58 31.12 13.62
CA ILE A 232 -5.39 31.98 13.74
C ILE A 232 -5.67 33.37 13.16
N LYS A 233 -6.31 33.44 12.00
CA LYS A 233 -6.70 34.70 11.36
C LYS A 233 -7.66 35.52 12.23
N ASP A 234 -8.67 34.88 12.82
CA ASP A 234 -9.63 35.55 13.70
C ASP A 234 -9.00 36.06 15.00
N LEU A 235 -8.09 35.28 15.59
CA LEU A 235 -7.33 35.72 16.78
C LEU A 235 -6.44 36.92 16.45
N ASN A 236 -5.72 36.90 15.32
CA ASN A 236 -4.90 38.03 14.87
C ASN A 236 -5.72 39.30 14.62
N LYS A 237 -6.94 39.16 14.09
CA LYS A 237 -7.88 40.28 13.95
C LYS A 237 -8.25 40.87 15.32
N LYS A 238 -8.62 40.03 16.30
CA LYS A 238 -8.93 40.47 17.68
C LYS A 238 -7.74 41.16 18.36
N ILE A 239 -6.53 40.62 18.18
CA ILE A 239 -5.29 41.25 18.69
C ILE A 239 -5.11 42.65 18.08
N THR A 240 -5.32 42.79 16.77
CA THR A 240 -5.20 44.07 16.07
C THR A 240 -6.21 45.09 16.58
N GLU A 241 -7.48 44.68 16.73
CA GLU A 241 -8.55 45.52 17.29
C GLU A 241 -8.23 46.00 18.70
N LYS A 242 -7.76 45.10 19.58
CA LYS A 242 -7.38 45.44 20.97
C LYS A 242 -6.14 46.31 21.04
N ASN A 243 -5.15 46.11 20.17
CA ASN A 243 -3.98 46.99 20.10
C ASN A 243 -4.35 48.41 19.69
N ASN A 244 -5.29 48.56 18.75
CA ASN A 244 -5.83 49.87 18.40
C ASN A 244 -6.55 50.54 19.58
N GLU A 245 -7.33 49.79 20.37
CA GLU A 245 -7.97 50.30 21.61
C GLU A 245 -6.92 50.70 22.67
N ILE A 246 -5.86 49.89 22.86
CA ILE A 246 -4.74 50.19 23.76
C ILE A 246 -4.07 51.51 23.36
N ASP A 247 -3.79 51.71 22.06
CA ASP A 247 -3.13 52.91 21.57
C ASP A 247 -4.02 54.15 21.72
N GLN A 248 -5.33 54.00 21.58
CA GLN A 248 -6.28 55.07 21.90
C GLN A 248 -6.28 55.39 23.40
N LEU A 249 -6.31 54.37 24.26
CA LEU A 249 -6.29 54.56 25.72
C LEU A 249 -4.99 55.19 26.23
N LYS A 250 -3.84 54.93 25.56
CA LYS A 250 -2.58 55.65 25.83
C LYS A 250 -2.72 57.15 25.56
N LYS A 251 -3.26 57.52 24.39
CA LYS A 251 -3.50 58.93 24.02
C LYS A 251 -4.47 59.61 25.00
N ASP A 252 -5.54 58.91 25.38
CA ASP A 252 -6.54 59.43 26.31
C ASP A 252 -5.96 59.62 27.71
N TYR A 253 -5.15 58.67 28.19
CA TYR A 253 -4.42 58.77 29.44
C TYR A 253 -3.50 60.00 29.46
N ASP A 254 -2.63 60.16 28.45
CA ASP A 254 -1.70 61.29 28.36
C ASP A 254 -2.44 62.64 28.34
N LYS A 255 -3.57 62.70 27.61
CA LYS A 255 -4.46 63.86 27.59
C LYS A 255 -5.08 64.14 28.96
N TYR A 256 -5.59 63.13 29.66
CA TYR A 256 -6.21 63.32 30.97
C TYR A 256 -5.18 63.70 32.05
N VAL A 257 -3.97 63.16 31.99
CA VAL A 257 -2.86 63.61 32.84
C VAL A 257 -2.54 65.07 32.58
N GLY A 258 -2.39 65.49 31.32
CA GLY A 258 -2.19 66.91 30.98
C GLY A 258 -3.31 67.82 31.49
N LEU A 259 -4.58 67.40 31.33
CA LEU A 259 -5.74 68.15 31.81
C LEU A 259 -5.85 68.20 33.34
N SER A 260 -5.33 67.20 34.05
CA SER A 260 -5.33 67.20 35.52
C SER A 260 -4.53 68.36 36.12
N PHE A 261 -3.54 68.89 35.38
CA PHE A 261 -2.73 70.07 35.74
C PHE A 261 -3.29 71.41 35.24
N SER A 262 -4.38 71.41 34.46
CA SER A 262 -4.95 72.63 33.87
C SER A 262 -5.54 73.63 34.87
N GLY A 263 -5.78 73.20 36.12
CA GLY A 263 -6.22 74.05 37.22
C GLY A 263 -5.12 74.89 37.88
N ALA A 264 -3.84 74.76 37.46
CA ALA A 264 -2.71 75.48 38.06
C ALA A 264 -2.86 77.02 38.10
N PRO A 265 -3.44 77.68 37.08
CA PRO A 265 -3.69 79.14 37.15
C PRO A 265 -4.72 79.56 38.22
N GLY A 266 -5.55 78.63 38.72
CA GLY A 266 -6.57 78.86 39.74
C GLY A 266 -6.14 78.51 41.18
N GLY A 267 -4.86 78.21 41.41
CA GLY A 267 -4.34 77.83 42.72
C GLY A 267 -4.70 76.41 43.17
N ILE A 268 -4.49 76.10 44.46
CA ILE A 268 -4.61 74.73 45.03
C ILE A 268 -6.02 74.15 44.85
N ILE A 269 -7.08 74.98 44.89
CA ILE A 269 -8.48 74.54 44.73
C ILE A 269 -8.75 74.16 43.27
N GLY A 270 -8.25 74.94 42.30
CA GLY A 270 -8.37 74.64 40.87
C GLY A 270 -7.69 73.31 40.52
N LEU A 271 -6.49 73.08 41.08
CA LEU A 271 -5.77 71.81 40.94
C LEU A 271 -6.49 70.62 41.58
N ALA A 272 -7.17 70.79 42.72
CA ALA A 272 -7.92 69.71 43.35
C ALA A 272 -9.14 69.27 42.51
N ILE A 273 -9.84 70.21 41.88
CA ILE A 273 -11.02 69.92 41.04
C ILE A 273 -10.59 69.26 39.73
N THR A 274 -9.61 69.81 39.01
CA THR A 274 -9.11 69.22 37.76
C THR A 274 -8.38 67.91 38.02
N GLY A 275 -7.62 67.82 39.10
CA GLY A 275 -6.94 66.62 39.57
C GLY A 275 -7.91 65.48 39.93
N GLY A 276 -9.01 65.77 40.63
CA GLY A 276 -10.01 64.76 40.98
C GLY A 276 -10.75 64.20 39.76
N ILE A 277 -11.21 65.07 38.85
CA ILE A 277 -12.01 64.66 37.68
C ILE A 277 -11.16 63.98 36.61
N PHE A 278 -10.03 64.59 36.22
CA PHE A 278 -9.18 64.04 35.16
C PHE A 278 -8.21 62.98 35.68
N GLY A 279 -7.87 62.99 36.96
CA GLY A 279 -7.14 61.90 37.61
C GLY A 279 -7.92 60.60 37.66
N ASP A 280 -9.22 60.61 38.02
CA ASP A 280 -10.07 59.41 37.98
C ASP A 280 -10.24 58.87 36.53
N LYS A 281 -10.40 59.76 35.54
CA LYS A 281 -10.47 59.37 34.12
C LYS A 281 -9.15 58.78 33.61
N ALA A 282 -8.02 59.37 33.99
CA ALA A 282 -6.70 58.81 33.68
C ALA A 282 -6.53 57.43 34.32
N GLU A 283 -6.92 57.26 35.59
CA GLU A 283 -6.80 55.98 36.28
C GLU A 283 -7.70 54.90 35.68
N LYS A 284 -8.92 55.24 35.27
CA LYS A 284 -9.81 54.33 34.52
C LYS A 284 -9.22 53.93 33.17
N ALA A 285 -8.67 54.88 32.41
CA ALA A 285 -7.99 54.60 31.15
C ALA A 285 -6.77 53.68 31.36
N ARG A 286 -5.98 53.92 32.43
CA ARG A 286 -4.84 53.08 32.80
C ARG A 286 -5.25 51.65 33.15
N LYS A 287 -6.27 51.46 33.99
CA LYS A 287 -6.77 50.14 34.38
C LYS A 287 -7.29 49.36 33.17
N ARG A 288 -8.10 50.00 32.31
CA ARG A 288 -8.61 49.37 31.09
C ARG A 288 -7.49 49.00 30.12
N LYS A 289 -6.52 49.89 29.93
CA LYS A 289 -5.33 49.62 29.10
C LYS A 289 -4.56 48.40 29.60
N ASN A 290 -4.27 48.31 30.90
CA ASN A 290 -3.53 47.20 31.46
C ASN A 290 -4.30 45.87 31.31
N ALA A 291 -5.62 45.88 31.56
CA ALA A 291 -6.45 44.69 31.32
C ALA A 291 -6.42 44.24 29.84
N LEU A 292 -6.45 45.17 28.89
CA LEU A 292 -6.33 44.84 27.47
C LEU A 292 -4.94 44.33 27.09
N ILE A 293 -3.87 44.82 27.72
CA ILE A 293 -2.51 44.29 27.52
C ILE A 293 -2.45 42.83 27.96
N ASP A 294 -3.02 42.50 29.12
CA ASP A 294 -3.08 41.12 29.62
C ASP A 294 -3.91 40.22 28.69
N GLU A 295 -5.07 40.71 28.22
CA GLU A 295 -5.90 40.00 27.23
C GLU A 295 -5.15 39.77 25.91
N VAL A 296 -4.42 40.77 25.40
CA VAL A 296 -3.61 40.65 24.18
C VAL A 296 -2.49 39.63 24.37
N SER A 297 -1.81 39.62 25.52
CA SER A 297 -0.77 38.63 25.83
C SER A 297 -1.35 37.20 25.78
N GLY A 298 -2.49 36.97 26.42
CA GLY A 298 -3.16 35.66 26.38
C GLY A 298 -3.62 35.24 24.98
N LEU A 299 -4.05 36.19 24.14
CA LEU A 299 -4.40 35.91 22.74
C LEU A 299 -3.15 35.60 21.89
N GLN A 300 -2.03 36.28 22.13
CA GLN A 300 -0.76 36.01 21.45
C GLN A 300 -0.23 34.61 21.77
N ASP A 301 -0.33 34.18 23.03
CA ASP A 301 0.03 32.82 23.43
C ASP A 301 -0.83 31.76 22.72
N GLN A 302 -2.14 32.02 22.58
CA GLN A 302 -3.03 31.15 21.80
C GLN A 302 -2.64 31.09 20.32
N VAL A 303 -2.31 32.22 19.70
CA VAL A 303 -1.85 32.28 18.30
C VAL A 303 -0.55 31.50 18.13
N LYS A 304 0.40 31.64 19.06
CA LYS A 304 1.67 30.91 19.03
C LYS A 304 1.45 29.40 19.09
N GLY A 305 0.63 28.94 20.03
CA GLY A 305 0.29 27.51 20.17
C GLY A 305 -0.41 26.94 18.93
N LYS A 306 -1.42 27.65 18.41
CA LYS A 306 -2.16 27.20 17.22
C LYS A 306 -1.31 27.25 15.95
N SER A 307 -0.43 28.23 15.80
CA SER A 307 0.51 28.30 14.66
C SER A 307 1.49 27.12 14.68
N ALA A 308 2.05 26.78 15.84
CA ALA A 308 2.93 25.61 15.98
C ALA A 308 2.21 24.29 15.65
N LEU A 309 0.96 24.15 16.11
CA LEU A 309 0.11 23.01 15.78
C LEU A 309 -0.19 22.94 14.26
N GLN A 310 -0.54 24.07 13.64
CA GLN A 310 -0.78 24.15 12.19
C GLN A 310 0.44 23.71 11.38
N THR A 311 1.65 24.15 11.75
CA THR A 311 2.89 23.71 11.11
C THR A 311 3.09 22.21 11.28
N SER A 312 2.84 21.66 12.47
CA SER A 312 2.97 20.23 12.75
C SER A 312 2.00 19.40 11.88
N ILE A 313 0.76 19.86 11.73
CA ILE A 313 -0.24 19.22 10.85
C ILE A 313 0.17 19.30 9.38
N GLN A 314 0.68 20.43 8.90
CA GLN A 314 1.15 20.56 7.52
C GLN A 314 2.29 19.60 7.21
N ASN A 315 3.24 19.44 8.15
CA ASN A 315 4.30 18.43 8.02
C ASN A 315 3.72 17.01 8.01
N LEU A 316 2.70 16.75 8.84
CA LEU A 316 2.04 15.45 8.90
C LEU A 316 1.27 15.12 7.62
N VAL A 317 0.67 16.11 6.93
CA VAL A 317 0.05 15.93 5.61
C VAL A 317 1.07 15.44 4.59
N LEU A 318 2.29 16.01 4.58
CA LEU A 318 3.37 15.58 3.69
C LEU A 318 3.81 14.14 4.01
N GLN A 319 3.95 13.81 5.29
CA GLN A 319 4.31 12.46 5.74
C GLN A 319 3.24 11.43 5.35
N PHE A 320 1.96 11.73 5.59
CA PHE A 320 0.85 10.86 5.17
C PHE A 320 0.72 10.79 3.65
N GLY A 321 1.11 11.84 2.93
CA GLY A 321 1.23 11.83 1.47
C GLY A 321 2.28 10.84 0.96
N ASP A 322 3.47 10.79 1.58
CA ASP A 322 4.50 9.80 1.23
C ASP A 322 4.04 8.37 1.55
N ILE A 323 3.35 8.16 2.70
CA ILE A 323 2.76 6.86 3.05
C ILE A 323 1.73 6.44 2.00
N ASP A 324 0.81 7.33 1.63
CA ASP A 324 -0.25 7.05 0.64
C ASP A 324 0.32 6.69 -0.74
N ILE A 325 1.32 7.43 -1.23
CA ILE A 325 1.99 7.12 -2.50
C ILE A 325 2.61 5.71 -2.46
N ARG A 326 3.31 5.36 -1.38
CA ARG A 326 3.90 4.03 -1.24
C ARG A 326 2.85 2.93 -1.16
N MET A 327 1.71 3.20 -0.51
CA MET A 327 0.58 2.28 -0.46
C MET A 327 -0.06 2.07 -1.84
N LEU A 328 -0.24 3.14 -2.62
CA LEU A 328 -0.74 3.07 -4.01
C LEU A 328 0.19 2.25 -4.90
N ASP A 329 1.50 2.49 -4.83
CA ASP A 329 2.49 1.74 -5.60
C ASP A 329 2.48 0.24 -5.21
N ALA A 330 2.37 -0.05 -3.91
CA ALA A 330 2.26 -1.42 -3.41
C ALA A 330 0.92 -2.08 -3.81
N GLU A 331 -0.19 -1.35 -3.81
CA GLU A 331 -1.49 -1.84 -4.28
C GLU A 331 -1.42 -2.32 -5.73
N VAL A 332 -0.85 -1.50 -6.63
CA VAL A 332 -0.69 -1.86 -8.05
C VAL A 332 0.15 -3.14 -8.18
N ALA A 333 1.28 -3.19 -7.49
CA ALA A 333 2.16 -4.37 -7.48
C ALA A 333 1.46 -5.64 -6.96
N LEU A 334 0.69 -5.52 -5.87
CA LEU A 334 -0.07 -6.63 -5.29
C LEU A 334 -1.23 -7.08 -6.19
N ASN A 335 -1.84 -6.18 -6.95
CA ASN A 335 -2.83 -6.55 -7.96
C ASN A 335 -2.24 -7.42 -9.07
N HIS A 336 -1.04 -7.08 -9.57
CA HIS A 336 -0.34 -7.92 -10.55
C HIS A 336 0.03 -9.28 -9.96
N LEU A 337 0.57 -9.30 -8.73
CA LEU A 337 0.96 -10.54 -8.07
C LEU A 337 -0.24 -11.47 -7.83
N ASP A 338 -1.34 -10.93 -7.30
CA ASP A 338 -2.58 -11.68 -7.04
C ASP A 338 -3.21 -12.24 -8.33
N PHE A 339 -3.13 -11.48 -9.44
CA PHE A 339 -3.60 -11.93 -10.74
C PHE A 339 -2.74 -13.08 -11.28
N MET A 340 -1.41 -12.99 -11.22
CA MET A 340 -0.52 -14.07 -11.64
C MET A 340 -0.77 -15.36 -10.86
N TRP A 341 -0.91 -15.29 -9.53
CA TRP A 341 -1.23 -16.45 -8.71
C TRP A 341 -2.62 -17.03 -9.03
N SER A 342 -3.61 -16.16 -9.32
CA SER A 342 -4.94 -16.60 -9.75
C SER A 342 -4.91 -17.35 -11.08
N ASN A 343 -4.08 -16.91 -12.04
CA ASN A 343 -3.90 -17.59 -13.32
C ASN A 343 -3.22 -18.95 -13.15
N MET A 344 -2.10 -19.01 -12.41
CA MET A 344 -1.42 -20.28 -12.15
C MET A 344 -2.35 -21.29 -11.45
N LEU A 345 -3.09 -20.84 -10.44
CA LEU A 345 -4.06 -21.69 -9.75
C LEU A 345 -5.18 -22.19 -10.68
N THR A 346 -5.65 -21.36 -11.61
CA THR A 346 -6.67 -21.75 -12.60
C THR A 346 -6.14 -22.82 -13.54
N GLN A 347 -4.89 -22.70 -14.00
CA GLN A 347 -4.25 -23.71 -14.84
C GLN A 347 -4.04 -25.04 -14.10
N ILE A 348 -3.62 -24.98 -12.84
CA ILE A 348 -3.47 -26.18 -11.99
C ILE A 348 -4.82 -26.85 -11.74
N ASN A 349 -5.88 -26.09 -11.43
CA ASN A 349 -7.23 -26.63 -11.27
C ASN A 349 -7.71 -27.29 -12.57
N THR A 350 -7.49 -26.65 -13.72
CA THR A 350 -7.85 -27.22 -15.03
C THR A 350 -7.14 -28.54 -15.28
N SER A 351 -5.84 -28.61 -14.98
CA SER A 351 -5.06 -29.85 -15.08
C SER A 351 -5.62 -30.93 -14.14
N LYS A 352 -5.90 -30.59 -12.88
CA LYS A 352 -6.47 -31.50 -11.87
C LYS A 352 -7.80 -32.09 -12.33
N ASP A 353 -8.71 -31.23 -12.79
CA ASP A 353 -10.04 -31.63 -13.24
C ASP A 353 -9.96 -32.55 -14.46
N LYS A 354 -9.04 -32.25 -15.41
CA LYS A 354 -8.79 -33.11 -16.57
C LYS A 354 -8.14 -34.43 -16.20
N PHE A 355 -7.30 -34.45 -15.17
CA PHE A 355 -6.70 -35.70 -14.69
C PHE A 355 -7.77 -36.63 -14.12
N ALA A 356 -8.76 -36.09 -13.41
CA ALA A 356 -9.86 -36.88 -12.84
C ALA A 356 -10.71 -37.61 -13.90
N GLU A 357 -10.66 -37.20 -15.18
CA GLU A 357 -11.31 -37.90 -16.29
C GLU A 357 -10.54 -39.16 -16.74
N ILE A 358 -9.27 -39.33 -16.34
CA ILE A 358 -8.42 -40.46 -16.71
C ILE A 358 -8.79 -41.69 -15.90
N ASN A 359 -9.06 -42.79 -16.61
CA ASN A 359 -9.35 -44.09 -16.01
C ASN A 359 -8.93 -45.22 -16.93
N ASP A 360 -8.82 -46.42 -16.36
CA ASP A 360 -8.32 -47.63 -17.03
C ASP A 360 -9.17 -48.07 -18.23
N ALA A 361 -10.42 -47.62 -18.33
CA ALA A 361 -11.31 -48.00 -19.43
C ALA A 361 -11.05 -47.21 -20.73
N LEU A 362 -10.29 -46.11 -20.66
CA LEU A 362 -9.98 -45.29 -21.84
C LEU A 362 -9.14 -46.05 -22.85
N LYS A 363 -9.49 -45.92 -24.14
CA LYS A 363 -8.61 -46.35 -25.23
C LYS A 363 -7.36 -45.50 -25.28
N LEU A 364 -6.23 -46.06 -25.71
CA LEU A 364 -4.96 -45.33 -25.73
C LEU A 364 -5.01 -44.03 -26.55
N THR A 365 -5.80 -43.99 -27.63
CA THR A 365 -6.02 -42.76 -28.41
C THR A 365 -6.76 -41.67 -27.60
N SER A 366 -7.80 -42.05 -26.86
CA SER A 366 -8.55 -41.16 -25.97
C SER A 366 -7.70 -40.73 -24.77
N PHE A 367 -6.95 -41.66 -24.17
CA PHE A 367 -6.00 -41.38 -23.10
C PHE A 367 -4.96 -40.34 -23.54
N VAL A 368 -4.27 -40.54 -24.67
CA VAL A 368 -3.28 -39.56 -25.16
C VAL A 368 -3.90 -38.17 -25.34
N THR A 369 -5.13 -38.10 -25.83
CA THR A 369 -5.83 -36.82 -26.02
C THR A 369 -6.17 -36.17 -24.68
N ALA A 370 -6.71 -36.91 -23.73
CA ALA A 370 -7.03 -36.42 -22.38
C ALA A 370 -5.76 -36.02 -21.62
N PHE A 371 -4.72 -36.84 -21.68
CA PHE A 371 -3.47 -36.60 -20.98
C PHE A 371 -2.68 -35.41 -21.54
N LYS A 372 -2.79 -35.14 -22.86
CA LYS A 372 -2.31 -33.86 -23.42
C LYS A 372 -2.99 -32.65 -22.79
N GLN A 373 -4.30 -32.73 -22.53
CA GLN A 373 -5.04 -31.65 -21.86
C GLN A 373 -4.66 -31.51 -20.39
N VAL A 374 -4.21 -32.59 -19.74
CA VAL A 374 -3.66 -32.55 -18.37
C VAL A 374 -2.34 -31.79 -18.32
N ILE A 375 -1.40 -32.09 -19.22
CA ILE A 375 -0.03 -31.57 -19.12
C ILE A 375 0.16 -30.20 -19.80
N SER A 376 -0.73 -29.81 -20.72
CA SER A 376 -0.61 -28.53 -21.43
C SER A 376 -0.64 -27.31 -20.50
N PRO A 377 -1.54 -27.22 -19.49
CA PRO A 377 -1.54 -26.13 -18.50
C PRO A 377 -0.20 -25.98 -17.74
N TRP A 378 0.51 -27.09 -17.50
CA TRP A 378 1.76 -27.08 -16.75
C TRP A 378 2.91 -26.36 -17.47
N LYS A 379 2.85 -26.22 -18.80
CA LYS A 379 3.81 -25.39 -19.55
C LYS A 379 3.66 -23.91 -19.20
N GLU A 380 2.42 -23.43 -19.07
CA GLU A 380 2.14 -22.05 -18.68
C GLU A 380 2.49 -21.79 -17.21
N VAL A 381 2.17 -22.75 -16.32
CA VAL A 381 2.53 -22.70 -14.90
C VAL A 381 4.05 -22.63 -14.74
N GLN A 382 4.80 -23.52 -15.41
CA GLN A 382 6.25 -23.54 -15.40
C GLN A 382 6.83 -22.21 -15.89
N GLY A 383 6.33 -21.69 -17.02
CA GLY A 383 6.82 -20.43 -17.59
C GLY A 383 6.57 -19.24 -16.66
N SER A 384 5.38 -19.16 -16.07
CA SER A 384 5.00 -18.10 -15.13
C SER A 384 5.84 -18.16 -13.85
N ALA A 385 6.06 -19.37 -13.33
CA ALA A 385 6.87 -19.61 -12.13
C ALA A 385 8.34 -19.24 -12.35
N ALA A 386 8.93 -19.67 -13.48
CA ALA A 386 10.30 -19.30 -13.85
C ALA A 386 10.46 -17.78 -14.02
N GLN A 387 9.46 -17.11 -14.60
CA GLN A 387 9.44 -15.66 -14.71
C GLN A 387 9.40 -14.99 -13.32
N LEU A 388 8.57 -15.48 -12.39
CA LEU A 388 8.54 -14.96 -11.02
C LEU A 388 9.90 -15.12 -10.33
N VAL A 389 10.50 -16.31 -10.37
CA VAL A 389 11.83 -16.55 -9.76
C VAL A 389 12.85 -15.54 -10.29
N LYS A 390 12.93 -15.38 -11.62
CA LYS A 390 13.84 -14.42 -12.25
C LYS A 390 13.56 -12.98 -11.80
N THR A 391 12.29 -12.55 -11.82
CA THR A 391 11.88 -11.21 -11.38
C THR A 391 12.29 -10.94 -9.93
N PHE A 392 12.12 -11.92 -9.04
CA PHE A 392 12.52 -11.82 -7.65
C PHE A 392 14.03 -11.69 -7.47
N ASP A 393 14.81 -12.53 -8.15
CA ASP A 393 16.27 -12.47 -8.10
C ASP A 393 16.81 -11.09 -8.56
N GLU A 394 16.29 -10.59 -9.68
CA GLU A 394 16.65 -9.28 -10.24
C GLU A 394 16.31 -8.14 -9.26
N ALA A 395 15.08 -8.13 -8.75
CA ALA A 395 14.60 -7.12 -7.82
C ALA A 395 15.36 -7.14 -6.48
N LEU A 396 15.66 -8.31 -5.92
CA LEU A 396 16.41 -8.44 -4.67
C LEU A 396 17.86 -7.98 -4.83
N ALA A 397 18.49 -8.28 -5.97
CA ALA A 397 19.83 -7.79 -6.28
C ALA A 397 19.85 -6.26 -6.44
N GLU A 398 18.86 -5.69 -7.13
CA GLU A 398 18.72 -4.24 -7.31
C GLU A 398 18.41 -3.52 -5.99
N TYR A 399 17.47 -4.06 -5.20
CA TYR A 399 17.11 -3.51 -3.90
C TYR A 399 18.30 -3.48 -2.95
N LYS A 400 19.15 -4.52 -2.94
CA LYS A 400 20.39 -4.51 -2.15
C LYS A 400 21.33 -3.39 -2.57
N LYS A 401 21.53 -3.15 -3.88
CA LYS A 401 22.40 -2.07 -4.40
C LYS A 401 21.89 -0.67 -4.05
N LEU A 402 20.58 -0.47 -4.03
CA LEU A 402 19.97 0.82 -3.71
C LEU A 402 19.97 1.13 -2.21
N ASN A 403 20.21 0.12 -1.36
CA ASN A 403 20.11 0.23 0.10
C ASN A 403 21.38 -0.19 0.85
N SER A 404 22.43 -0.57 0.13
CA SER A 404 23.80 -0.70 0.64
C SER A 404 24.49 0.64 0.61
#